data_AF-A0A1V4TIT5-F1
#
_entry.id   AF-A0A1V4TIT5-F1
#
_cell.length_a   1.000
_cell.length_b   1.000
_cell.length_c   1.000
_cell.angle_alpha   90.00
_cell.angle_beta   90.00
_cell.angle_gamma   90.00
#
_symmetry.space_group_name_H-M   'P 1'
#
loop_
_entity.id
_entity.type
_entity.pdbx_description
1 polymer ?
#
loop_
_entity_poly.entity_id
_entity_poly.type
_entity_poly.pdbx_seq_one_letter_code
_entity_poly.pdbx_strand_id
1 'polypeptide(L)'
;MDTELGQEFSEVRHPDDVTVRHKGYQTGKIFFYNQVRQLNRSHNLVGKVTNGQNLVHLVPAKGRVLVRPDPVRIMTIGMTQAQAQEFLMGLGKEQKRRGDVSDEAIVVEQEPEMTIFAMKEKAVETMGVPKDKVFPLTMDPESSPWTVRYFRKVTGLDHKPVGTMKVHFTFEGMPMITFEGNPKLAADLYPEEQFKGRSVRGEVAITNMSRPQRGLIGIRLEESEEFGPTGEEPHGANMLGRFVGDLGAMMSGVEEGQIIYVRRATAEEAEAKPVKSSAAQKPNAEVKEKAPGKRPRAAAKKAPARKGAKKPKGD
;
A
#
# COMPACT_ATOMS: atom_id res chain seq x y z
N MET A 1 -13.44 6.36 -3.09
CA MET A 1 -14.57 5.44 -3.34
C MET A 1 -14.28 4.67 -4.60
N ASP A 2 -13.90 3.41 -4.41
CA ASP A 2 -13.84 2.36 -5.44
C ASP A 2 -15.21 1.73 -5.69
N THR A 3 -16.25 2.37 -5.16
CA THR A 3 -17.65 2.07 -5.41
C THR A 3 -18.19 3.02 -6.46
N GLU A 4 -18.79 2.44 -7.50
CA GLU A 4 -19.66 3.19 -8.41
C GLU A 4 -20.88 3.64 -7.62
N LEU A 5 -21.09 4.95 -7.54
CA LEU A 5 -22.30 5.51 -6.94
C LEU A 5 -23.37 5.53 -8.03
N GLY A 6 -24.43 4.75 -7.84
CA GLY A 6 -25.61 4.81 -8.69
C GLY A 6 -26.32 6.16 -8.59
N GLN A 7 -27.20 6.47 -9.54
CA GLN A 7 -28.13 7.57 -9.36
C GLN A 7 -29.22 7.14 -8.37
N GLU A 8 -29.43 7.94 -7.33
CA GLU A 8 -30.47 7.71 -6.32
C GLU A 8 -31.37 8.95 -6.19
N PHE A 9 -31.93 9.19 -5.00
CA PHE A 9 -32.81 10.32 -4.71
C PHE A 9 -32.11 11.65 -4.95
N SER A 10 -32.72 12.48 -5.81
CA SER A 10 -32.28 13.85 -6.11
C SER A 10 -33.44 14.80 -5.87
N GLU A 11 -33.24 15.81 -5.01
CA GLU A 11 -34.24 16.84 -4.72
C GLU A 11 -33.64 18.24 -4.69
N VAL A 12 -34.48 19.25 -4.46
CA VAL A 12 -34.01 20.59 -4.11
C VAL A 12 -33.26 20.48 -2.79
N ARG A 13 -32.06 21.05 -2.74
CA ARG A 13 -31.16 20.89 -1.60
C ARG A 13 -31.34 22.06 -0.67
N HIS A 14 -31.78 21.79 0.54
CA HIS A 14 -32.03 22.75 1.60
C HIS A 14 -30.81 22.90 2.52
N PRO A 15 -30.78 23.92 3.39
CA PRO A 15 -29.87 23.92 4.53
C PRO A 15 -29.98 22.59 5.30
N ASP A 16 -28.86 22.11 5.82
CA ASP A 16 -28.70 20.81 6.51
C ASP A 16 -28.66 19.58 5.65
N ASP A 17 -29.06 19.66 4.38
CA ASP A 17 -28.95 18.50 3.51
C ASP A 17 -27.48 18.11 3.31
N VAL A 18 -27.27 16.80 3.21
CA VAL A 18 -25.99 16.20 2.88
C VAL A 18 -26.18 15.42 1.60
N THR A 19 -25.39 15.75 0.57
CA THR A 19 -25.42 15.02 -0.70
C THR A 19 -24.08 14.44 -1.05
N VAL A 20 -24.08 13.33 -1.79
CA VAL A 20 -22.88 12.80 -2.44
C VAL A 20 -23.03 12.97 -3.94
N ARG A 21 -21.99 13.48 -4.60
CA ARG A 21 -21.97 13.56 -6.06
C ARG A 21 -21.69 12.19 -6.66
N HIS A 22 -22.61 11.64 -7.45
CA HIS A 22 -22.44 10.32 -8.06
C HIS A 22 -21.87 10.40 -9.49
N LYS A 23 -21.99 11.55 -10.17
CA LYS A 23 -21.50 11.74 -11.56
C LYS A 23 -20.80 13.08 -11.80
N GLY A 24 -19.79 13.06 -12.67
CA GLY A 24 -19.05 14.24 -13.15
C GLY A 24 -17.78 14.56 -12.37
N TYR A 25 -17.27 15.78 -12.52
CA TYR A 25 -16.06 16.20 -11.82
C TYR A 25 -16.24 16.10 -10.30
N GLN A 26 -15.30 15.48 -9.59
CA GLN A 26 -15.39 15.26 -8.14
C GLN A 26 -16.50 14.29 -7.68
N THR A 27 -16.81 13.26 -8.47
CA THR A 27 -17.60 12.10 -8.00
C THR A 27 -17.05 11.57 -6.67
N GLY A 28 -17.97 11.21 -5.76
CA GLY A 28 -17.70 10.74 -4.41
C GLY A 28 -17.52 11.84 -3.37
N LYS A 29 -17.48 13.13 -3.76
CA LYS A 29 -17.45 14.21 -2.77
C LYS A 29 -18.78 14.34 -2.04
N ILE A 30 -18.65 14.54 -0.73
CA ILE A 30 -19.75 14.84 0.19
C ILE A 30 -19.89 16.36 0.30
N PHE A 31 -21.11 16.86 0.18
CA PHE A 31 -21.46 18.27 0.26
C PHE A 31 -22.44 18.47 1.40
N PHE A 32 -22.16 19.44 2.27
CA PHE A 32 -23.05 19.92 3.31
C PHE A 32 -23.61 21.28 2.88
N TYR A 33 -24.94 21.42 2.82
CA TYR A 33 -25.56 22.65 2.32
C TYR A 33 -25.93 23.60 3.46
N ASN A 34 -25.70 24.89 3.20
CA ASN A 34 -26.04 26.00 4.10
C ASN A 34 -27.09 26.94 3.50
N GLN A 35 -27.45 26.72 2.24
CA GLN A 35 -28.35 27.54 1.45
C GLN A 35 -29.14 26.65 0.52
N VAL A 36 -30.33 27.10 0.15
CA VAL A 36 -31.15 26.41 -0.84
C VAL A 36 -30.42 26.41 -2.19
N ARG A 37 -30.28 25.23 -2.78
CA ARG A 37 -29.75 25.02 -4.14
C ARG A 37 -30.75 24.24 -4.95
N GLN A 38 -30.94 24.66 -6.20
CA GLN A 38 -31.81 23.96 -7.15
C GLN A 38 -31.40 22.50 -7.34
N LEU A 39 -32.33 21.66 -7.77
CA LEU A 39 -32.09 20.25 -8.02
C LEU A 39 -30.91 20.06 -8.99
N ASN A 40 -29.99 19.16 -8.65
CA ASN A 40 -28.92 18.72 -9.54
C ASN A 40 -28.92 17.19 -9.60
N ARG A 41 -29.24 16.64 -10.77
CA ARG A 41 -29.33 15.20 -11.03
C ARG A 41 -28.00 14.45 -10.87
N SER A 42 -26.87 15.13 -10.69
CA SER A 42 -25.57 14.49 -10.43
C SER A 42 -25.31 14.23 -8.94
N HIS A 43 -26.24 14.61 -8.04
CA HIS A 43 -26.11 14.50 -6.60
C HIS A 43 -27.21 13.61 -6.01
N ASN A 44 -26.82 12.67 -5.17
CA ASN A 44 -27.73 11.89 -4.35
C ASN A 44 -27.86 12.55 -2.97
N LEU A 45 -29.08 12.74 -2.48
CA LEU A 45 -29.32 13.08 -1.08
C LEU A 45 -29.05 11.84 -0.21
N VAL A 46 -28.15 11.97 0.77
CA VAL A 46 -27.72 10.85 1.61
C VAL A 46 -28.04 11.02 3.09
N GLY A 47 -28.48 12.21 3.51
CA GLY A 47 -28.85 12.48 4.90
C GLY A 47 -29.01 13.96 5.20
N LYS A 48 -29.20 14.25 6.49
CA LYS A 48 -29.31 15.62 7.01
C LYS A 48 -28.44 15.79 8.25
N VAL A 49 -27.91 16.99 8.44
CA VAL A 49 -27.25 17.39 9.68
C VAL A 49 -28.33 17.63 10.73
N THR A 50 -28.36 16.82 11.77
CA THR A 50 -29.35 16.94 12.86
C THR A 50 -28.80 17.75 14.05
N ASN A 51 -27.48 17.84 14.18
CA ASN A 51 -26.82 18.59 15.23
C ASN A 51 -25.46 19.12 14.73
N GLY A 52 -25.08 20.33 15.14
CA GLY A 52 -23.78 20.92 14.83
C GLY A 52 -23.67 21.63 13.47
N GLN A 53 -24.79 22.01 12.84
CA GLN A 53 -24.81 22.78 11.59
C GLN A 53 -23.90 24.02 11.65
N ASN A 54 -24.00 24.79 12.74
CA ASN A 54 -23.18 25.97 12.96
C ASN A 54 -21.67 25.67 13.00
N LEU A 55 -21.26 24.49 13.47
CA LEU A 55 -19.85 24.10 13.50
C LEU A 55 -19.30 23.90 12.08
N VAL A 56 -20.10 23.32 11.19
CA VAL A 56 -19.75 23.17 9.77
C VAL A 56 -19.61 24.54 9.09
N HIS A 57 -20.32 25.56 9.56
CA HIS A 57 -20.25 26.92 9.01
C HIS A 57 -19.08 27.75 9.56
N LEU A 58 -18.71 27.52 10.82
CA LEU A 58 -17.67 28.28 11.50
C LEU A 58 -16.27 27.68 11.30
N VAL A 59 -16.17 26.46 10.77
CA VAL A 59 -14.87 25.84 10.53
C VAL A 59 -14.07 26.67 9.51
N PRO A 60 -12.83 27.09 9.85
CA PRO A 60 -12.01 27.84 8.91
C PRO A 60 -11.63 26.97 7.70
N ALA A 61 -11.19 27.61 6.62
CA ALA A 61 -10.62 26.89 5.48
C ALA A 61 -9.51 25.94 5.95
N LYS A 62 -9.55 24.68 5.50
CA LYS A 62 -8.66 23.58 5.93
C LYS A 62 -8.84 23.13 7.40
N GLY A 63 -9.80 23.68 8.13
CA GLY A 63 -10.18 23.17 9.44
C GLY A 63 -10.86 21.80 9.34
N ARG A 64 -10.97 21.11 10.48
CA ARG A 64 -11.48 19.73 10.56
C ARG A 64 -12.70 19.70 11.46
N VAL A 65 -13.70 18.91 11.07
CA VAL A 65 -14.90 18.65 11.87
C VAL A 65 -15.07 17.14 12.00
N LEU A 66 -15.45 16.68 13.20
CA LEU A 66 -15.82 15.29 13.42
C LEU A 66 -17.24 15.07 12.91
N VAL A 67 -17.41 14.12 11.99
CA VAL A 67 -18.73 13.69 11.52
C VAL A 67 -19.10 12.40 12.23
N ARG A 68 -20.24 12.40 12.93
CA ARG A 68 -20.83 11.20 13.55
C ARG A 68 -22.08 10.80 12.77
N PRO A 69 -22.00 9.79 11.88
CA PRO A 69 -23.17 9.32 11.16
C PRO A 69 -24.12 8.54 12.09
N ASP A 70 -25.41 8.58 11.77
CA ASP A 70 -26.44 7.72 12.31
C ASP A 70 -27.13 7.01 11.13
N PRO A 71 -26.99 5.67 10.98
CA PRO A 71 -26.33 4.74 11.91
C PRO A 71 -24.81 4.91 11.96
N VAL A 72 -24.23 4.54 13.11
CA VAL A 72 -22.77 4.51 13.29
C VAL A 72 -22.17 3.48 12.33
N ARG A 73 -21.01 3.82 11.76
CA ARG A 73 -20.27 2.93 10.87
C ARG A 73 -19.88 1.64 11.60
N ILE A 74 -20.40 0.50 11.13
CA ILE A 74 -19.94 -0.83 11.55
C ILE A 74 -18.66 -1.15 10.77
N MET A 75 -17.52 -1.08 11.45
CA MET A 75 -16.20 -1.37 10.90
C MET A 75 -15.34 -2.07 11.95
N THR A 76 -15.10 -3.36 11.79
CA THR A 76 -14.24 -4.16 12.69
C THR A 76 -12.81 -4.29 12.17
N ILE A 77 -12.56 -3.97 10.90
CA ILE A 77 -11.22 -4.06 10.29
C ILE A 77 -10.21 -3.19 11.07
N GLY A 78 -9.10 -3.81 11.47
CA GLY A 78 -8.03 -3.21 12.28
C GLY A 78 -8.19 -3.37 13.79
N MET A 79 -9.34 -3.84 14.27
CA MET A 79 -9.52 -4.24 15.67
C MET A 79 -8.90 -5.62 15.91
N THR A 80 -8.60 -5.96 17.16
CA THR A 80 -8.40 -7.37 17.53
C THR A 80 -9.73 -8.12 17.49
N GLN A 81 -9.71 -9.45 17.38
CA GLN A 81 -10.94 -10.24 17.40
C GLN A 81 -11.75 -10.01 18.67
N ALA A 82 -11.11 -9.85 19.83
CA ALA A 82 -11.79 -9.51 21.09
C ALA A 82 -12.46 -8.12 21.04
N GLN A 83 -11.75 -7.10 20.57
CA GLN A 83 -12.31 -5.75 20.44
C GLN A 83 -13.48 -5.71 19.45
N ALA A 84 -13.36 -6.44 18.33
CA ALA A 84 -14.43 -6.57 17.36
C ALA A 84 -15.66 -7.27 17.96
N GLN A 85 -15.46 -8.29 18.80
CA GLN A 85 -16.55 -8.95 19.52
C GLN A 85 -17.29 -7.99 20.44
N GLU A 86 -16.56 -7.26 21.29
CA GLU A 86 -17.15 -6.28 22.21
C GLU A 86 -17.94 -5.20 21.47
N PHE A 87 -17.36 -4.67 20.38
CA PHE A 87 -17.99 -3.67 19.53
C PHE A 87 -19.29 -4.18 18.91
N LEU A 88 -19.28 -5.38 18.31
CA LEU A 88 -20.46 -5.97 17.68
C LEU A 88 -21.54 -6.33 18.71
N MET A 89 -21.16 -6.89 19.86
CA MET A 89 -22.08 -7.19 20.95
C MET A 89 -22.77 -5.93 21.48
N GLY A 90 -22.05 -4.81 21.59
CA GLY A 90 -22.61 -3.51 21.95
C GLY A 90 -23.68 -2.99 20.98
N LEU A 91 -23.69 -3.50 19.75
CA LEU A 91 -24.69 -3.23 18.71
C LEU A 91 -25.76 -4.33 18.60
N GLY A 92 -25.77 -5.30 19.51
CA GLY A 92 -26.67 -6.45 19.48
C GLY A 92 -26.38 -7.42 18.32
N LYS A 93 -25.13 -7.48 17.85
CA LYS A 93 -24.69 -8.34 16.74
C LYS A 93 -23.75 -9.43 17.22
N GLU A 94 -23.86 -10.59 16.60
CA GLU A 94 -22.96 -11.72 16.82
C GLU A 94 -21.72 -11.61 15.92
N GLN A 95 -20.57 -12.04 16.41
CA GLN A 95 -19.34 -12.14 15.61
C GLN A 95 -19.11 -13.59 15.19
N LYS A 96 -18.90 -13.84 13.90
CA LYS A 96 -18.45 -15.13 13.37
C LYS A 96 -16.98 -15.03 12.98
N ARG A 97 -16.08 -15.59 13.79
CA ARG A 97 -14.63 -15.52 13.52
C ARG A 97 -14.22 -16.54 12.45
N ARG A 98 -13.41 -16.13 11.48
CA ARG A 98 -12.71 -16.97 10.49
C ARG A 98 -11.21 -16.70 10.51
N GLY A 99 -10.44 -17.64 9.97
CA GLY A 99 -8.97 -17.55 9.94
C GLY A 99 -8.40 -17.78 11.34
N ASP A 100 -7.62 -16.83 11.83
CA ASP A 100 -7.17 -16.84 13.22
C ASP A 100 -8.29 -16.33 14.16
N VAL A 101 -8.73 -17.24 15.03
CA VAL A 101 -9.83 -17.01 15.97
C VAL A 101 -9.34 -16.54 17.34
N SER A 102 -8.04 -16.42 17.56
CA SER A 102 -7.46 -15.92 18.81
C SER A 102 -7.86 -14.47 19.08
N ASP A 103 -7.98 -14.10 20.35
CA ASP A 103 -8.44 -12.76 20.76
C ASP A 103 -7.51 -11.63 20.32
N GLU A 104 -6.23 -11.94 20.12
CA GLU A 104 -5.18 -10.99 19.70
C GLU A 104 -5.07 -10.84 18.17
N ALA A 105 -5.67 -11.75 17.40
CA ALA A 105 -5.64 -11.68 15.95
C ALA A 105 -6.28 -10.39 15.44
N ILE A 106 -5.68 -9.77 14.44
CA ILE A 106 -6.17 -8.54 13.83
C ILE A 106 -7.19 -8.88 12.76
N VAL A 107 -8.36 -8.26 12.82
CA VAL A 107 -9.39 -8.38 11.79
C VAL A 107 -8.94 -7.64 10.54
N VAL A 108 -8.84 -8.35 9.42
CA VAL A 108 -8.40 -7.79 8.13
C VAL A 108 -9.52 -7.71 7.10
N GLU A 109 -10.53 -8.56 7.24
CA GLU A 109 -11.72 -8.55 6.40
C GLU A 109 -12.97 -8.71 7.28
N GLN A 110 -14.09 -8.16 6.80
CA GLN A 110 -15.40 -8.37 7.42
C GLN A 110 -16.44 -8.63 6.32
N GLU A 111 -17.44 -9.45 6.63
CA GLU A 111 -18.59 -9.68 5.76
C GLU A 111 -19.89 -9.64 6.59
N PRO A 112 -20.89 -8.79 6.26
CA PRO A 112 -20.90 -7.82 5.16
C PRO A 112 -19.95 -6.63 5.36
N GLU A 113 -19.28 -6.20 4.29
CA GLU A 113 -18.39 -5.03 4.33
C GLU A 113 -19.15 -3.72 4.60
N MET A 114 -20.30 -3.52 3.93
CA MET A 114 -21.04 -2.27 4.04
C MET A 114 -21.89 -2.22 5.30
N THR A 115 -21.80 -1.10 6.03
CA THR A 115 -22.58 -0.86 7.26
C THR A 115 -24.08 -1.09 7.07
N ILE A 116 -24.67 -0.68 5.93
CA ILE A 116 -26.11 -0.85 5.67
C ILE A 116 -26.50 -2.34 5.63
N PHE A 117 -25.64 -3.20 5.10
CA PHE A 117 -25.88 -4.65 5.07
C PHE A 117 -25.57 -5.28 6.42
N ALA A 118 -24.44 -4.93 7.04
CA ALA A 118 -24.10 -5.37 8.39
C ALA A 118 -25.18 -5.01 9.42
N MET A 119 -25.85 -3.87 9.26
CA MET A 119 -26.97 -3.45 10.11
C MET A 119 -28.19 -4.39 10.00
N LYS A 120 -28.48 -4.89 8.79
CA LYS A 120 -29.61 -5.81 8.54
C LYS A 120 -29.33 -7.22 9.05
N GLU A 121 -28.07 -7.63 9.01
CA GLU A 121 -27.65 -8.95 9.48
C GLU A 121 -27.57 -9.02 11.00
N LYS A 122 -27.88 -10.21 11.54
CA LYS A 122 -27.71 -10.50 12.98
C LYS A 122 -26.27 -10.80 13.36
N ALA A 123 -25.47 -11.25 12.40
CA ALA A 123 -24.09 -11.64 12.60
C ALA A 123 -23.19 -10.97 11.56
N VAL A 124 -21.96 -10.63 11.96
CA VAL A 124 -20.90 -10.15 11.09
C VAL A 124 -19.76 -11.13 11.17
N GLU A 125 -19.30 -11.58 10.01
CA GLU A 125 -18.13 -12.44 9.90
C GLU A 125 -16.85 -11.60 9.89
N THR A 126 -15.81 -12.04 10.61
CA THR A 126 -14.52 -11.37 10.71
C THR A 126 -13.38 -12.34 10.42
N MET A 127 -12.54 -12.02 9.43
CA MET A 127 -11.32 -12.77 9.14
C MET A 127 -10.17 -12.20 9.97
N GLY A 128 -9.64 -13.01 10.90
CA GLY A 128 -8.48 -12.66 11.70
C GLY A 128 -7.18 -13.17 11.10
N VAL A 129 -6.10 -12.40 11.26
CA VAL A 129 -4.73 -12.85 11.01
C VAL A 129 -3.82 -12.49 12.18
N PRO A 130 -2.72 -13.23 12.38
CA PRO A 130 -1.70 -12.88 13.35
C PRO A 130 -1.18 -11.45 13.15
N LYS A 131 -0.89 -10.74 14.25
CA LYS A 131 -0.47 -9.33 14.24
C LYS A 131 0.81 -9.09 13.44
N ASP A 132 1.72 -10.05 13.44
CA ASP A 132 2.98 -10.06 12.67
C ASP A 132 2.76 -10.22 11.15
N LYS A 133 1.56 -10.60 10.71
CA LYS A 133 1.16 -10.63 9.29
C LYS A 133 0.46 -9.35 8.81
N VAL A 134 0.41 -8.30 9.64
CA VAL A 134 -0.11 -6.98 9.26
C VAL A 134 1.02 -5.96 9.30
N PHE A 135 1.54 -5.61 8.12
CA PHE A 135 2.80 -4.91 7.99
C PHE A 135 2.63 -3.38 8.07
N PRO A 136 3.36 -2.71 8.97
CA PRO A 136 3.37 -1.25 9.03
C PRO A 136 4.20 -0.65 7.88
N LEU A 137 3.68 0.41 7.27
CA LEU A 137 4.44 1.25 6.35
C LEU A 137 4.31 2.74 6.67
N THR A 138 5.38 3.46 6.36
CA THR A 138 5.43 4.92 6.32
C THR A 138 5.02 5.41 4.93
N MET A 139 4.44 6.60 4.88
CA MET A 139 4.05 7.28 3.65
C MET A 139 4.49 8.74 3.74
N ASP A 140 4.96 9.31 2.64
CA ASP A 140 5.34 10.72 2.54
C ASP A 140 4.31 11.53 1.72
N PRO A 141 3.27 12.08 2.37
CA PRO A 141 2.26 12.89 1.67
C PRO A 141 2.74 14.30 1.33
N GLU A 142 3.90 14.75 1.82
CA GLU A 142 4.45 16.07 1.50
C GLU A 142 5.18 16.03 0.16
N SER A 143 6.06 15.05 -0.03
CA SER A 143 6.84 14.90 -1.26
C SER A 143 6.05 14.20 -2.38
N SER A 144 5.13 13.29 -2.02
CA SER A 144 4.37 12.47 -2.99
C SER A 144 2.85 12.40 -2.69
N PRO A 145 2.14 13.55 -2.64
CA PRO A 145 0.73 13.61 -2.28
C PRO A 145 -0.19 12.76 -3.16
N TRP A 146 0.02 12.73 -4.48
CA TRP A 146 -0.82 11.98 -5.41
C TRP A 146 -0.54 10.48 -5.36
N THR A 147 0.72 10.10 -5.20
CA THR A 147 1.15 8.70 -5.00
C THR A 147 0.57 8.12 -3.72
N VAL A 148 0.64 8.86 -2.61
CA VAL A 148 0.03 8.45 -1.33
C VAL A 148 -1.49 8.31 -1.47
N ARG A 149 -2.15 9.25 -2.17
CA ARG A 149 -3.59 9.17 -2.41
C ARG A 149 -3.95 7.95 -3.26
N TYR A 150 -3.20 7.69 -4.32
CA TYR A 150 -3.38 6.51 -5.18
C TYR A 150 -3.22 5.22 -4.38
N PHE A 151 -2.12 5.09 -3.62
CA PHE A 151 -1.85 3.90 -2.81
C PHE A 151 -2.97 3.63 -1.80
N ARG A 152 -3.41 4.67 -1.08
CA ARG A 152 -4.50 4.54 -0.11
C ARG A 152 -5.81 4.10 -0.75
N LYS A 153 -6.07 4.55 -1.98
CA LYS A 153 -7.28 4.17 -2.72
C LYS A 153 -7.19 2.70 -3.14
N VAL A 154 -6.12 2.30 -3.82
CA VAL A 154 -5.96 0.92 -4.33
C VAL A 154 -5.93 -0.11 -3.20
N THR A 155 -5.34 0.22 -2.05
CA THR A 155 -5.27 -0.68 -0.89
C THR A 155 -6.48 -0.61 0.04
N GLY A 156 -7.35 0.39 -0.12
CA GLY A 156 -8.45 0.68 0.80
C GLY A 156 -8.07 1.41 2.09
N LEU A 157 -6.80 1.79 2.29
CA LEU A 157 -6.31 2.58 3.44
C LEU A 157 -6.85 4.03 3.50
N ASP A 158 -7.64 4.47 2.51
CA ASP A 158 -8.40 5.72 2.56
C ASP A 158 -9.66 5.60 3.43
N HIS A 159 -10.22 4.40 3.59
CA HIS A 159 -11.44 4.16 4.34
C HIS A 159 -11.36 3.01 5.36
N LYS A 160 -10.31 2.18 5.33
CA LYS A 160 -10.05 1.09 6.29
C LYS A 160 -8.74 1.34 7.05
N PRO A 161 -8.63 0.92 8.32
CA PRO A 161 -7.36 0.98 9.06
C PRO A 161 -6.30 0.01 8.53
N VAL A 162 -6.73 -1.11 7.96
CA VAL A 162 -5.89 -2.12 7.31
C VAL A 162 -6.31 -2.22 5.84
N GLY A 163 -5.33 -2.20 4.95
CA GLY A 163 -5.51 -2.36 3.52
C GLY A 163 -4.90 -3.66 3.00
N THR A 164 -5.16 -3.95 1.74
CA THR A 164 -4.70 -5.17 1.06
C THR A 164 -3.85 -4.84 -0.15
N MET A 165 -2.83 -5.66 -0.39
CA MET A 165 -2.00 -5.62 -1.58
C MET A 165 -1.89 -7.03 -2.14
N LYS A 166 -2.26 -7.23 -3.41
CA LYS A 166 -2.17 -8.53 -4.07
C LYS A 166 -0.84 -8.64 -4.80
N VAL A 167 -0.07 -9.68 -4.52
CA VAL A 167 1.23 -9.91 -5.15
C VAL A 167 1.03 -10.17 -6.64
N HIS A 168 1.74 -9.41 -7.48
CA HIS A 168 1.65 -9.55 -8.93
C HIS A 168 2.65 -10.55 -9.47
N PHE A 169 3.94 -10.39 -9.16
CA PHE A 169 4.95 -11.40 -9.41
C PHE A 169 6.17 -11.16 -8.50
N THR A 170 6.89 -12.23 -8.23
CA THR A 170 8.24 -12.19 -7.65
C THR A 170 9.22 -12.58 -8.74
N PHE A 171 10.19 -11.72 -9.05
CA PHE A 171 11.19 -12.08 -10.05
C PHE A 171 12.24 -12.99 -9.43
N GLU A 172 12.37 -14.22 -9.94
CA GLU A 172 13.44 -15.12 -9.55
C GLU A 172 14.80 -14.48 -9.91
N GLY A 173 15.61 -14.19 -8.88
CA GLY A 173 16.92 -13.54 -9.02
C GLY A 173 16.93 -12.01 -8.94
N MET A 174 15.77 -11.33 -8.86
CA MET A 174 15.73 -9.91 -8.49
C MET A 174 15.16 -9.75 -7.08
N PRO A 175 15.87 -9.07 -6.17
CA PRO A 175 15.42 -8.83 -4.81
C PRO A 175 14.33 -7.74 -4.78
N MET A 176 13.17 -8.01 -5.38
CA MET A 176 12.00 -7.15 -5.36
C MET A 176 10.71 -7.95 -5.37
N ILE A 177 9.65 -7.37 -4.81
CA ILE A 177 8.28 -7.88 -4.96
C ILE A 177 7.43 -6.78 -5.56
N THR A 178 6.61 -7.14 -6.54
CA THR A 178 5.63 -6.24 -7.14
C THR A 178 4.22 -6.65 -6.78
N PHE A 179 3.33 -5.67 -6.71
CA PHE A 179 1.93 -5.84 -6.37
C PHE A 179 1.05 -5.22 -7.43
N GLU A 180 -0.12 -5.83 -7.60
CA GLU A 180 -1.12 -5.38 -8.55
C GLU A 180 -1.52 -3.94 -8.23
N GLY A 181 -1.47 -3.11 -9.28
CA GLY A 181 -1.95 -1.75 -9.26
C GLY A 181 -3.28 -1.61 -10.01
N ASN A 182 -3.71 -0.36 -10.17
CA ASN A 182 -4.82 0.00 -11.03
C ASN A 182 -4.35 1.04 -12.08
N PRO A 183 -4.05 0.60 -13.32
CA PRO A 183 -3.57 1.49 -14.38
C PRO A 183 -4.54 2.61 -14.79
N LYS A 184 -5.85 2.46 -14.52
CA LYS A 184 -6.84 3.51 -14.78
C LYS A 184 -6.74 4.61 -13.72
N LEU A 185 -6.58 4.24 -12.45
CA LEU A 185 -6.37 5.19 -11.35
C LEU A 185 -4.98 5.83 -11.35
N ALA A 186 -4.01 5.21 -12.02
CA ALA A 186 -2.66 5.74 -12.18
C ALA A 186 -2.47 6.59 -13.45
N ALA A 187 -3.53 6.80 -14.25
CA ALA A 187 -3.43 7.56 -15.50
C ALA A 187 -3.00 9.02 -15.29
N ASP A 188 -3.38 9.57 -14.14
CA ASP A 188 -3.11 10.93 -13.65
C ASP A 188 -2.02 10.95 -12.56
N LEU A 189 -1.23 9.87 -12.44
CA LEU A 189 -0.10 9.79 -11.52
C LEU A 189 1.16 10.38 -12.18
N TYR A 190 1.24 11.72 -12.22
CA TYR A 190 2.41 12.45 -12.72
C TYR A 190 3.67 12.17 -11.90
N PRO A 191 4.87 12.37 -12.47
CA PRO A 191 6.12 12.27 -11.71
C PRO A 191 6.11 13.16 -10.45
N GLU A 192 6.43 12.56 -9.29
CA GLU A 192 6.61 13.22 -7.98
C GLU A 192 8.04 12.95 -7.47
N GLU A 193 8.24 12.81 -6.16
CA GLU A 193 9.57 12.47 -5.60
C GLU A 193 10.05 11.11 -6.12
N GLN A 194 11.32 11.07 -6.53
CA GLN A 194 11.97 9.90 -7.14
C GLN A 194 13.08 9.41 -6.23
N PHE A 195 13.49 8.14 -6.37
CA PHE A 195 14.67 7.68 -5.65
C PHE A 195 15.93 8.36 -6.21
N LYS A 196 16.82 8.83 -5.33
CA LYS A 196 18.01 9.60 -5.70
C LYS A 196 19.25 8.74 -5.55
N GLY A 197 19.71 8.17 -6.67
CA GLY A 197 20.98 7.46 -6.79
C GLY A 197 21.01 6.05 -6.19
N ARG A 198 20.39 5.83 -5.03
CA ARG A 198 20.35 4.50 -4.40
C ARG A 198 19.00 4.23 -3.78
N SER A 199 18.39 3.12 -4.18
CA SER A 199 17.23 2.57 -3.48
C SER A 199 17.69 1.67 -2.34
N VAL A 200 17.06 1.81 -1.18
CA VAL A 200 17.37 1.02 0.02
C VAL A 200 16.30 -0.02 0.32
N ARG A 201 16.70 -1.07 1.06
CA ARG A 201 15.81 -2.16 1.45
C ARG A 201 14.56 -1.66 2.19
N GLY A 202 13.39 -2.09 1.73
CA GLY A 202 12.07 -1.77 2.29
C GLY A 202 11.42 -0.53 1.68
N GLU A 203 12.12 0.21 0.81
CA GLU A 203 11.50 1.30 0.08
C GLU A 203 10.37 0.80 -0.80
N VAL A 204 9.32 1.62 -0.86
CA VAL A 204 8.13 1.39 -1.66
C VAL A 204 8.00 2.52 -2.67
N ALA A 205 7.82 2.16 -3.93
CA ALA A 205 7.54 3.09 -5.00
C ALA A 205 6.38 2.60 -5.86
N ILE A 206 5.84 3.51 -6.66
CA ILE A 206 4.74 3.24 -7.57
C ILE A 206 5.13 3.74 -8.96
N THR A 207 5.01 2.88 -9.96
CA THR A 207 5.29 3.24 -11.35
C THR A 207 4.34 4.33 -11.79
N ASN A 208 4.87 5.46 -12.27
CA ASN A 208 4.10 6.64 -12.63
C ASN A 208 3.59 6.58 -14.09
N MET A 209 2.84 7.59 -14.52
CA MET A 209 2.20 7.60 -15.84
C MET A 209 3.17 7.61 -17.04
N SER A 210 4.47 7.86 -16.83
CA SER A 210 5.47 7.90 -17.91
C SER A 210 5.83 6.51 -18.45
N ARG A 211 5.43 5.45 -17.74
CA ARG A 211 5.76 4.06 -18.05
C ARG A 211 4.53 3.22 -18.40
N PRO A 212 4.68 2.13 -19.18
CA PRO A 212 3.57 1.26 -19.55
C PRO A 212 2.89 0.58 -18.35
N GLN A 213 3.66 0.18 -17.34
CA GLN A 213 3.16 -0.51 -16.13
C GLN A 213 2.71 0.48 -15.04
N ARG A 214 2.14 1.62 -15.42
CA ARG A 214 1.67 2.64 -14.47
C ARG A 214 0.74 2.06 -13.41
N GLY A 215 0.99 2.45 -12.17
CA GLY A 215 0.26 2.01 -11.00
C GLY A 215 0.81 0.76 -10.32
N LEU A 216 1.77 0.04 -10.93
CA LEU A 216 2.45 -1.09 -10.29
C LEU A 216 3.13 -0.61 -9.00
N ILE A 217 2.93 -1.34 -7.91
CA ILE A 217 3.56 -1.04 -6.62
C ILE A 217 4.75 -1.98 -6.47
N GLY A 218 5.92 -1.43 -6.15
CA GLY A 218 7.15 -2.20 -6.02
C GLY A 218 7.80 -1.98 -4.66
N ILE A 219 8.34 -3.07 -4.09
CA ILE A 219 9.13 -3.05 -2.86
C ILE A 219 10.51 -3.62 -3.16
N ARG A 220 11.54 -2.91 -2.71
CA ARG A 220 12.91 -3.38 -2.81
C ARG A 220 13.32 -4.24 -1.60
N LEU A 221 13.89 -5.42 -1.84
CA LEU A 221 14.42 -6.31 -0.80
C LEU A 221 15.91 -6.10 -0.52
N GLU A 222 16.66 -5.58 -1.48
CA GLU A 222 18.09 -5.30 -1.36
C GLU A 222 18.45 -3.96 -2.01
N GLU A 223 19.51 -3.34 -1.52
CA GLU A 223 19.93 -2.02 -2.02
C GLU A 223 20.33 -2.10 -3.51
N SER A 224 19.98 -1.07 -4.28
CA SER A 224 20.33 -0.97 -5.70
C SER A 224 20.62 0.46 -6.10
N GLU A 225 21.65 0.67 -6.91
CA GLU A 225 22.02 2.00 -7.43
C GLU A 225 21.41 2.27 -8.81
N GLU A 226 21.00 1.21 -9.53
CA GLU A 226 20.55 1.30 -10.91
C GLU A 226 19.03 1.37 -11.03
N PHE A 227 18.31 0.59 -10.24
CA PHE A 227 16.85 0.42 -10.35
C PHE A 227 16.13 0.74 -9.05
N GLY A 228 14.96 1.35 -9.17
CA GLY A 228 14.09 1.69 -8.04
C GLY A 228 13.29 0.48 -7.52
N PRO A 229 12.41 0.71 -6.53
CA PRO A 229 11.60 -0.36 -5.94
C PRO A 229 10.67 -1.09 -6.92
N THR A 230 10.26 -0.44 -8.01
CA THR A 230 9.42 -1.02 -9.07
C THR A 230 10.21 -1.64 -10.23
N GLY A 231 11.54 -1.62 -10.18
CA GLY A 231 12.40 -2.01 -11.30
C GLY A 231 12.53 -0.93 -12.39
N GLU A 232 11.89 0.22 -12.22
CA GLU A 232 11.99 1.35 -13.13
C GLU A 232 13.22 2.23 -12.83
N GLU A 233 13.69 2.95 -13.85
CA GLU A 233 14.66 4.05 -13.71
C GLU A 233 14.07 5.20 -12.87
N PRO A 234 14.89 6.13 -12.34
CA PRO A 234 14.42 7.20 -11.43
C PRO A 234 13.18 7.96 -11.91
N HIS A 235 13.12 8.33 -13.19
CA HIS A 235 12.00 9.10 -13.73
C HIS A 235 10.68 8.31 -13.86
N GLY A 236 10.73 6.98 -13.81
CA GLY A 236 9.59 6.09 -14.06
C GLY A 236 8.77 5.74 -12.82
N ALA A 237 9.24 6.06 -11.62
CA ALA A 237 8.56 5.69 -10.37
C ALA A 237 8.56 6.82 -9.36
N ASN A 238 7.45 6.94 -8.64
CA ASN A 238 7.30 7.87 -7.53
C ASN A 238 7.50 7.13 -6.20
N MET A 239 8.27 7.73 -5.30
CA MET A 239 8.46 7.21 -3.95
C MET A 239 7.19 7.37 -3.13
N LEU A 240 6.79 6.30 -2.45
CA LEU A 240 5.66 6.31 -1.52
C LEU A 240 6.15 6.51 -0.08
N GLY A 241 7.18 5.76 0.30
CA GLY A 241 7.66 5.65 1.67
C GLY A 241 8.39 4.31 1.87
N ARG A 242 8.22 3.70 3.04
CA ARG A 242 8.97 2.49 3.41
C ARG A 242 8.19 1.58 4.35
N PHE A 243 8.32 0.27 4.17
CA PHE A 243 7.93 -0.71 5.18
C PHE A 243 8.82 -0.62 6.42
N VAL A 244 8.21 -0.84 7.57
CA VAL A 244 8.85 -0.81 8.88
C VAL A 244 8.85 -2.22 9.47
N GLY A 245 9.91 -2.58 10.20
CA GLY A 245 10.01 -3.86 10.89
C GLY A 245 10.75 -4.94 10.11
N ASP A 246 10.41 -6.20 10.37
CA ASP A 246 11.10 -7.35 9.81
C ASP A 246 10.58 -7.71 8.41
N LEU A 247 11.27 -7.16 7.40
CA LEU A 247 11.03 -7.48 5.99
C LEU A 247 11.33 -8.95 5.65
N GLY A 248 12.11 -9.66 6.46
CA GLY A 248 12.35 -11.09 6.26
C GLY A 248 11.07 -11.90 6.46
N ALA A 249 10.37 -11.65 7.55
CA ALA A 249 9.08 -12.28 7.85
C ALA A 249 7.99 -11.92 6.84
N MET A 250 7.97 -10.67 6.36
CA MET A 250 7.03 -10.23 5.32
C MET A 250 7.18 -10.97 4.00
N MET A 251 8.40 -11.41 3.70
CA MET A 251 8.79 -11.83 2.34
C MET A 251 9.14 -13.32 2.28
N SER A 252 9.14 -14.03 3.41
CA SER A 252 9.38 -15.48 3.45
C SER A 252 8.18 -16.24 2.91
N GLY A 253 8.36 -16.94 1.79
CA GLY A 253 7.30 -17.75 1.18
C GLY A 253 6.18 -16.93 0.56
N VAL A 254 6.49 -15.72 0.07
CA VAL A 254 5.52 -14.92 -0.69
C VAL A 254 5.33 -15.53 -2.07
N GLU A 255 4.09 -15.86 -2.39
CA GLU A 255 3.69 -16.45 -3.67
C GLU A 255 2.90 -15.45 -4.53
N GLU A 256 2.93 -15.67 -5.85
CA GLU A 256 2.11 -14.89 -6.78
C GLU A 256 0.61 -15.01 -6.43
N GLY A 257 -0.11 -13.89 -6.46
CA GLY A 257 -1.52 -13.83 -6.11
C GLY A 257 -1.84 -13.78 -4.61
N GLN A 258 -0.85 -13.94 -3.73
CA GLN A 258 -1.06 -13.83 -2.29
C GLN A 258 -1.48 -12.42 -1.87
N ILE A 259 -2.34 -12.33 -0.84
CA ILE A 259 -2.75 -11.06 -0.23
C ILE A 259 -1.81 -10.72 0.93
N ILE A 260 -1.23 -9.53 0.89
CA ILE A 260 -0.47 -8.93 1.98
C ILE A 260 -1.30 -7.83 2.63
N TYR A 261 -1.37 -7.86 3.96
CA TYR A 261 -2.11 -6.87 4.74
C TYR A 261 -1.19 -5.78 5.23
N VAL A 262 -1.61 -4.53 5.04
CA VAL A 262 -0.80 -3.36 5.32
C VAL A 262 -1.54 -2.35 6.17
N ARG A 263 -0.81 -1.63 7.02
CA ARG A 263 -1.37 -0.53 7.82
C ARG A 263 -0.40 0.63 7.89
N ARG A 264 -0.89 1.77 8.35
CA ARG A 264 -0.02 2.91 8.67
C ARG A 264 0.85 2.56 9.86
N ALA A 265 2.14 2.88 9.77
CA ALA A 265 3.03 2.85 10.92
C ALA A 265 2.57 3.86 11.98
N THR A 266 2.70 3.50 13.25
CA THR A 266 2.60 4.47 14.35
C THR A 266 3.82 5.40 14.35
N ALA A 267 3.77 6.52 15.08
CA ALA A 267 4.92 7.42 15.20
C ALA A 267 6.15 6.68 15.77
N GLU A 268 5.95 5.86 16.79
CA GLU A 268 7.00 5.05 17.42
C GLU A 268 7.63 4.04 16.44
N GLU A 269 6.81 3.41 15.60
CA GLU A 269 7.30 2.48 14.57
C GLU A 269 8.06 3.21 13.47
N ALA A 270 7.59 4.38 13.03
CA ALA A 270 8.26 5.18 12.02
C ALA A 270 9.65 5.65 12.46
N GLU A 271 9.84 5.91 13.75
CA GLU A 271 11.12 6.31 14.35
C GLU A 271 12.02 5.11 14.69
N ALA A 272 11.47 3.90 14.77
CA ALA A 272 12.24 2.70 15.05
C ALA A 272 13.24 2.43 13.93
N LYS A 273 14.53 2.32 14.29
CA LYS A 273 15.59 2.01 13.32
C LYS A 273 15.31 0.64 12.67
N PRO A 274 15.60 0.49 11.36
CA PRO A 274 15.39 -0.77 10.66
C PRO A 274 16.14 -1.87 11.41
N VAL A 275 15.39 -2.91 11.80
CA VAL A 275 15.96 -4.10 12.43
C VAL A 275 16.94 -4.70 11.42
N LYS A 276 18.23 -4.64 11.75
CA LYS A 276 19.25 -5.33 10.95
C LYS A 276 18.95 -6.81 11.07
N SER A 277 18.47 -7.45 9.99
CA SER A 277 18.38 -8.90 9.95
C SER A 277 19.76 -9.46 10.26
N SER A 278 19.87 -10.32 11.27
CA SER A 278 21.07 -11.07 11.58
C SER A 278 21.57 -11.71 10.29
N ALA A 279 22.79 -11.36 9.88
CA ALA A 279 23.43 -11.97 8.74
C ALA A 279 23.33 -13.49 8.87
N ALA A 280 22.81 -14.15 7.83
CA ALA A 280 22.99 -15.58 7.66
C ALA A 280 24.48 -15.86 7.82
N GLN A 281 24.82 -16.61 8.87
CA GLN A 281 26.17 -17.11 9.10
C GLN A 281 26.56 -17.91 7.86
N LYS A 282 27.50 -17.37 7.07
CA LYS A 282 28.22 -18.18 6.10
C LYS A 282 28.89 -19.31 6.87
N PRO A 283 28.71 -20.59 6.50
CA PRO A 283 29.52 -21.65 7.08
C PRO A 283 30.99 -21.37 6.72
N ASN A 284 31.81 -21.27 7.75
CA ASN A 284 33.25 -21.03 7.64
C ASN A 284 33.89 -22.07 6.72
N ALA A 285 34.63 -21.58 5.73
CA ALA A 285 35.60 -22.37 5.00
C ALA A 285 36.71 -22.81 5.96
N GLU A 286 36.81 -24.11 6.22
CA GLU A 286 38.01 -24.70 6.81
C GLU A 286 39.18 -24.56 5.83
N VAL A 287 40.04 -23.58 6.09
CA VAL A 287 41.39 -23.53 5.55
C VAL A 287 42.22 -24.56 6.32
N LYS A 288 42.41 -25.74 5.74
CA LYS A 288 43.46 -26.67 6.20
C LYS A 288 44.81 -26.32 5.56
N GLU A 289 45.74 -26.15 6.47
CA GLU A 289 47.14 -25.74 6.34
C GLU A 289 47.98 -26.72 5.49
N LYS A 290 48.94 -26.17 4.73
CA LYS A 290 49.90 -26.91 3.90
C LYS A 290 51.03 -27.50 4.75
N ALA A 291 51.49 -28.69 4.37
CA ALA A 291 52.85 -29.19 4.63
C ALA A 291 53.50 -29.72 3.32
N PRO A 292 54.84 -29.76 3.21
CA PRO A 292 55.55 -29.42 1.97
C PRO A 292 56.16 -30.60 1.20
N GLY A 293 56.46 -30.38 -0.08
CA GLY A 293 57.59 -31.04 -0.76
C GLY A 293 57.32 -31.67 -2.12
N LYS A 294 57.84 -31.04 -3.18
CA LYS A 294 58.84 -31.55 -4.14
C LYS A 294 58.77 -30.81 -5.48
N ARG A 295 59.90 -30.19 -5.87
CA ARG A 295 60.20 -29.74 -7.23
C ARG A 295 60.37 -30.95 -8.17
N PRO A 296 60.18 -30.76 -9.49
CA PRO A 296 61.35 -30.85 -10.36
C PRO A 296 61.48 -29.72 -11.39
N ARG A 297 62.65 -29.72 -12.02
CA ARG A 297 63.32 -28.67 -12.80
C ARG A 297 62.82 -28.53 -14.25
N ALA A 298 62.84 -27.27 -14.71
CA ALA A 298 63.33 -26.70 -15.97
C ALA A 298 63.33 -27.52 -17.28
N ALA A 299 62.78 -26.90 -18.34
CA ALA A 299 63.43 -26.80 -19.65
C ALA A 299 62.91 -25.60 -20.45
N ALA A 300 63.84 -24.78 -20.95
CA ALA A 300 63.63 -23.64 -21.82
C ALA A 300 63.39 -24.06 -23.29
N LYS A 301 62.72 -23.21 -24.09
CA LYS A 301 63.23 -22.74 -25.40
C LYS A 301 62.28 -21.76 -26.12
N LYS A 302 62.84 -20.56 -26.37
CA LYS A 302 62.87 -19.76 -27.61
C LYS A 302 61.56 -19.41 -28.36
N ALA A 303 61.35 -18.10 -28.49
CA ALA A 303 60.61 -17.44 -29.58
C ALA A 303 61.22 -17.74 -30.96
N PRO A 304 60.49 -17.43 -32.06
CA PRO A 304 60.77 -16.14 -32.70
C PRO A 304 59.53 -15.38 -33.23
N ALA A 305 59.77 -14.10 -33.45
CA ALA A 305 58.90 -13.10 -34.05
C ALA A 305 58.68 -13.29 -35.57
N ARG A 306 57.56 -12.77 -36.10
CA ARG A 306 57.52 -11.62 -37.05
C ARG A 306 56.17 -11.48 -37.77
N LYS A 307 55.77 -10.20 -37.92
CA LYS A 307 55.09 -9.53 -39.06
C LYS A 307 53.69 -10.07 -39.43
N GLY A 308 52.69 -9.28 -39.80
CA GLY A 308 52.54 -7.87 -40.17
C GLY A 308 51.11 -7.75 -40.74
N ALA A 309 50.40 -6.69 -40.41
CA ALA A 309 49.90 -5.72 -41.39
C ALA A 309 48.41 -5.86 -41.79
N LYS A 310 47.74 -4.70 -41.67
CA LYS A 310 46.63 -4.16 -42.49
C LYS A 310 45.17 -4.59 -42.23
N LYS A 311 44.40 -3.58 -41.77
CA LYS A 311 43.01 -3.24 -42.14
C LYS A 311 42.83 -3.12 -43.66
N PRO A 312 41.62 -3.33 -44.21
CA PRO A 312 40.61 -2.27 -44.46
C PRO A 312 39.18 -2.69 -43.99
N LYS A 313 38.27 -1.83 -43.50
CA LYS A 313 37.38 -0.80 -44.13
C LYS A 313 36.41 -1.33 -45.21
N GLY A 314 35.10 -1.09 -44.99
CA GLY A 314 33.96 -1.15 -45.94
C GLY A 314 33.33 -2.55 -46.02
N ASP A 315 32.00 -2.76 -45.94
CA ASP A 315 30.81 -1.90 -46.01
C ASP A 315 29.80 -2.22 -44.88
#